data_AF-A0A4P5V7L5-F1
#
_entry.id   AF-A0A4P5V7L5-F1
#
_cell.length_a   1.000
_cell.length_b   1.000
_cell.length_c   1.000
_cell.angle_alpha   90.00
_cell.angle_beta   90.00
_cell.angle_gamma   90.00
#
_symmetry.space_group_name_H-M   'P 1'
#
loop_
_entity.id
_entity.type
_entity.pdbx_description
1 polymer ?
#
loop_
_entity_poly.entity_id
_entity_poly.type
_entity_poly.pdbx_seq_one_letter_code
_entity_poly.pdbx_strand_id
1 'polypeptide(L)'
;MAERRGVATGLMAKVGAILWAIWGILHIWVGYEGVHQYMSRGVRGQWSTLIGGASVPRETFQYAADTATAFAHSQLILNFCLDVGGYGVVGLLIAWMIWAHASWMAYLIGLVAIGIGDLAFLFALVTSGVIEFSFAVVLGPLVWFIAVVVTPIGLPSLRSTRTA
;
A
#
# COMPACT_ATOMS: atom_id res chain seq x y z
N MET A 1 -39.69 4.00 14.52
CA MET A 1 -38.38 4.11 13.84
C MET A 1 -37.89 2.69 13.61
N ALA A 2 -38.07 2.15 12.39
CA ALA A 2 -37.57 0.82 12.08
C ALA A 2 -36.04 0.91 11.95
N GLU A 3 -35.35 0.21 12.85
CA GLU A 3 -33.91 -0.03 12.78
C GLU A 3 -33.61 -0.67 11.41
N ARG A 4 -32.95 0.08 10.51
CA ARG A 4 -32.43 -0.51 9.27
C ARG A 4 -31.46 -1.61 9.71
N ARG A 5 -31.87 -2.88 9.66
CA ARG A 5 -30.96 -4.00 9.85
C ARG A 5 -29.82 -3.82 8.86
N GLY A 6 -28.67 -3.39 9.36
CA GLY A 6 -27.46 -3.22 8.55
C GLY A 6 -27.18 -4.53 7.83
N VAL A 7 -26.76 -4.44 6.57
CA VAL A 7 -26.37 -5.63 5.81
C VAL A 7 -25.19 -6.26 6.54
N ALA A 8 -25.35 -7.52 6.99
CA ALA A 8 -24.33 -8.20 7.76
C ALA A 8 -23.13 -8.54 6.86
N THR A 9 -21.93 -8.10 7.28
CA THR A 9 -20.67 -8.44 6.62
C THR A 9 -20.38 -9.93 6.76
N GLY A 10 -20.25 -10.64 5.64
CA GLY A 10 -19.92 -12.06 5.62
C GLY A 10 -18.50 -12.36 6.13
N LEU A 11 -18.25 -13.60 6.55
CA LEU A 11 -16.96 -14.01 7.12
C LEU A 11 -15.77 -13.69 6.19
N MET A 12 -15.89 -13.99 4.89
CA MET A 12 -14.80 -13.72 3.93
C MET A 12 -14.54 -12.23 3.75
N ALA A 13 -15.55 -11.37 3.87
CA ALA A 13 -15.37 -9.92 3.84
C ALA A 13 -14.68 -9.41 5.11
N LYS A 14 -14.93 -10.06 6.27
CA LYS A 14 -14.18 -9.77 7.51
C LYS A 14 -12.72 -10.19 7.40
N VAL A 15 -12.43 -11.36 6.83
CA VAL A 15 -11.05 -11.80 6.53
C VAL A 15 -10.38 -10.78 5.59
N GLY A 16 -11.05 -10.41 4.51
CA GLY A 16 -10.57 -9.38 3.60
C GLY A 16 -10.30 -8.05 4.29
N ALA A 17 -11.20 -7.58 5.15
CA ALA A 17 -10.99 -6.36 5.93
C ALA A 17 -9.76 -6.43 6.86
N ILE A 18 -9.48 -7.58 7.48
CA ILE A 18 -8.26 -7.79 8.26
C ILE A 18 -7.03 -7.67 7.35
N LEU A 19 -7.06 -8.28 6.17
CA LEU A 19 -5.96 -8.20 5.20
C LEU A 19 -5.74 -6.76 4.71
N TRP A 20 -6.80 -6.01 4.42
CA TRP A 20 -6.72 -4.57 4.13
C TRP A 20 -6.09 -3.77 5.27
N ALA A 21 -6.42 -4.11 6.53
CA ALA A 21 -5.83 -3.45 7.69
C ALA A 21 -4.33 -3.77 7.83
N ILE A 22 -3.95 -5.03 7.68
CA ILE A 22 -2.55 -5.46 7.69
C ILE A 22 -1.77 -4.75 6.58
N TRP A 23 -2.32 -4.74 5.36
CA TRP A 23 -1.74 -4.03 4.22
C TRP A 23 -1.56 -2.54 4.56
N GLY A 24 -2.58 -1.89 5.13
CA GLY A 24 -2.53 -0.48 5.50
C GLY A 24 -1.43 -0.17 6.52
N ILE A 25 -1.29 -1.01 7.55
CA ILE A 25 -0.23 -0.88 8.57
C ILE A 25 1.16 -1.00 7.94
N LEU A 26 1.37 -2.00 7.07
CA LEU A 26 2.64 -2.19 6.38
C LEU A 26 3.03 -0.95 5.54
N HIS A 27 2.07 -0.30 4.90
CA HIS A 27 2.35 0.86 4.05
C HIS A 27 2.53 2.16 4.85
N ILE A 28 1.80 2.32 5.97
CA ILE A 28 2.09 3.40 6.94
C ILE A 28 3.51 3.26 7.47
N TRP A 29 3.99 2.04 7.72
CA TRP A 29 5.36 1.80 8.14
C TRP A 29 6.38 2.27 7.08
N VAL A 30 6.12 2.07 5.78
CA VAL A 30 6.99 2.60 4.71
C VAL A 30 7.05 4.13 4.77
N GLY A 31 5.92 4.81 5.01
CA GLY A 31 5.89 6.26 5.20
C GLY A 31 6.69 6.71 6.42
N TYR A 32 6.50 6.04 7.55
CA TYR A 32 7.28 6.29 8.77
C TYR A 32 8.78 6.11 8.52
N GLU A 33 9.19 5.00 7.91
CA GLU A 33 10.59 4.70 7.66
C GLU A 33 11.22 5.70 6.68
N GLY A 34 10.46 6.16 5.68
CA GLY A 34 10.89 7.23 4.78
C GLY A 34 11.20 8.55 5.51
N VAL A 35 10.33 8.96 6.43
CA VAL A 35 10.55 10.15 7.29
C VAL A 35 11.73 9.92 8.23
N HIS A 36 11.80 8.75 8.87
CA HIS A 36 12.88 8.40 9.78
C HIS A 36 14.24 8.45 9.09
N GLN A 37 14.38 7.86 7.90
CA GLN A 37 15.61 7.90 7.11
C GLN A 37 15.95 9.32 6.64
N TYR A 38 14.95 10.08 6.20
CA TYR A 38 15.12 11.50 5.83
C TYR A 38 15.72 12.32 6.97
N MET A 39 15.21 12.15 8.20
CA MET A 39 15.66 12.92 9.36
C MET A 39 16.98 12.42 9.95
N SER A 40 17.23 11.10 9.95
CA SER A 40 18.37 10.51 10.66
C SER A 40 19.61 10.29 9.79
N ARG A 41 19.44 9.99 8.49
CA ARG A 41 20.52 9.58 7.58
C ARG A 41 20.51 10.32 6.24
N GLY A 42 19.56 11.23 6.04
CA GLY A 42 19.40 12.01 4.82
C GLY A 42 19.22 11.15 3.56
N VAL A 43 19.55 11.74 2.40
CA VAL A 43 19.35 11.11 1.08
C VAL A 43 20.04 9.75 0.93
N ARG A 44 21.16 9.51 1.63
CA ARG A 44 21.87 8.22 1.55
C ARG A 44 21.09 7.11 2.25
N GLY A 45 20.57 7.37 3.45
CA GLY A 45 19.72 6.41 4.16
C GLY A 45 18.43 6.15 3.40
N GLN A 46 17.82 7.19 2.82
CA GLN A 46 16.65 7.04 1.95
C GLN A 46 16.93 6.14 0.74
N TRP A 47 18.04 6.32 0.03
CA TRP A 47 18.38 5.45 -1.09
C TRP A 47 18.63 4.00 -0.66
N SER A 48 19.20 3.76 0.53
CA SER A 48 19.48 2.40 1.00
C SER A 48 18.24 1.51 1.12
N THR A 49 17.05 2.11 1.26
CA THR A 49 15.77 1.39 1.32
C THR A 49 15.13 1.17 -0.06
N LEU A 50 15.60 1.86 -1.10
CA LEU A 50 15.04 1.82 -2.46
C LEU A 50 15.96 1.18 -3.50
N ILE A 51 17.17 0.74 -3.11
CA ILE A 51 18.12 0.06 -3.99
C ILE A 51 18.55 -1.29 -3.42
N GLY A 52 19.39 -2.01 -4.16
CA GLY A 52 19.92 -3.33 -3.78
C GLY A 52 19.43 -4.46 -4.66
N GLY A 53 18.63 -4.16 -5.69
CA GLY A 53 18.26 -5.12 -6.71
C GLY A 53 19.38 -5.35 -7.73
N ALA A 54 19.17 -6.32 -8.61
CA ALA A 54 20.18 -6.75 -9.58
C ALA A 54 20.63 -5.64 -10.56
N SER A 55 19.76 -4.68 -10.86
CA SER A 55 20.05 -3.56 -11.75
C SER A 55 20.69 -2.38 -11.03
N VAL A 56 20.48 -2.25 -9.72
CA VAL A 56 21.06 -1.20 -8.88
C VAL A 56 21.65 -1.77 -7.59
N PRO A 57 22.77 -2.52 -7.67
CA PRO A 57 23.45 -3.04 -6.47
C PRO A 57 24.02 -1.92 -5.61
N ARG A 58 23.94 -2.07 -4.28
CA ARG A 58 24.35 -1.03 -3.31
C ARG A 58 25.83 -0.65 -3.44
N GLU A 59 26.67 -1.62 -3.76
CA GLU A 59 28.12 -1.49 -3.90
C GLU A 59 28.55 -0.71 -5.14
N THR A 60 27.69 -0.62 -6.17
CA THR A 60 27.98 0.13 -7.41
C THR A 60 27.20 1.44 -7.52
N PHE A 61 26.20 1.63 -6.66
CA PHE A 61 25.38 2.85 -6.67
C PHE A 61 26.19 4.09 -6.28
N GLN A 62 26.20 5.07 -7.17
CA GLN A 62 26.84 6.36 -6.93
C GLN A 62 25.82 7.36 -6.41
N TYR A 63 26.05 7.86 -5.20
CA TYR A 63 25.25 8.94 -4.64
C TYR A 63 25.56 10.26 -5.33
N ALA A 64 24.54 11.11 -5.47
CA ALA A 64 24.73 12.48 -5.95
C ALA A 64 25.77 13.22 -5.09
N ALA A 65 26.73 13.87 -5.76
CA ALA A 65 27.81 14.60 -5.12
C ALA A 65 27.49 16.10 -4.95
N ASP A 66 26.66 16.66 -5.83
CA ASP A 66 26.22 18.04 -5.75
C ASP A 66 24.99 18.19 -4.85
N THR A 67 24.88 19.35 -4.18
CA THR A 67 23.85 19.62 -3.18
C THR A 67 22.47 19.75 -3.78
N ALA A 68 22.34 20.25 -5.02
CA ALA A 68 21.06 20.46 -5.67
C ALA A 68 20.40 19.11 -6.03
N THR A 69 21.13 18.21 -6.68
CA THR A 69 20.65 16.87 -7.02
C THR A 69 20.38 16.03 -5.78
N ALA A 70 21.26 16.09 -4.78
CA ALA A 70 21.05 15.39 -3.51
C ALA A 70 19.76 15.87 -2.81
N PHE A 71 19.49 17.18 -2.80
CA PHE A 71 18.26 17.73 -2.25
C PHE A 71 17.03 17.28 -3.05
N ALA A 72 17.08 17.36 -4.37
CA ALA A 72 15.98 16.93 -5.24
C ALA A 72 15.63 15.45 -5.02
N HIS A 73 16.64 14.57 -4.98
CA HIS A 73 16.43 13.15 -4.67
C HIS A 73 15.80 12.96 -3.29
N SER A 74 16.27 13.70 -2.28
CA SER A 74 15.76 13.59 -0.91
C SER A 74 14.27 13.94 -0.82
N GLN A 75 13.85 15.02 -1.49
CA GLN A 75 12.44 15.44 -1.52
C GLN A 75 11.57 14.48 -2.33
N LEU A 76 12.05 14.00 -3.48
CA LEU A 76 11.31 13.03 -4.30
C LEU A 76 11.08 11.70 -3.57
N ILE A 77 12.11 11.18 -2.91
CA ILE A 77 12.00 9.94 -2.14
C ILE A 77 11.11 10.13 -0.93
N LEU A 78 11.24 11.25 -0.21
CA LEU A 78 10.36 11.56 0.91
C LEU A 78 8.89 11.63 0.45
N ASN A 79 8.62 12.34 -0.64
CA ASN A 79 7.27 12.44 -1.20
C ASN A 79 6.72 11.06 -1.56
N PHE A 80 7.50 10.23 -2.26
CA PHE A 80 7.12 8.85 -2.59
C PHE A 80 6.76 8.05 -1.31
N CYS A 81 7.60 8.07 -0.28
CA CYS A 81 7.32 7.35 0.96
C CYS A 81 6.05 7.86 1.66
N LEU A 82 5.82 9.18 1.66
CA LEU A 82 4.62 9.77 2.25
C LEU A 82 3.36 9.42 1.46
N ASP A 83 3.42 9.39 0.12
CA ASP A 83 2.32 8.94 -0.72
C ASP A 83 1.96 7.48 -0.42
N VAL A 84 2.97 6.61 -0.32
CA VAL A 84 2.81 5.21 0.11
C VAL A 84 2.16 5.12 1.49
N GLY A 85 2.63 5.91 2.46
CA GLY A 85 2.04 5.99 3.79
C GLY A 85 0.58 6.47 3.77
N GLY A 86 0.27 7.45 2.91
CA GLY A 86 -1.08 7.95 2.68
C GLY A 86 -2.02 6.87 2.12
N TYR A 87 -1.56 6.08 1.15
CA TYR A 87 -2.31 4.91 0.71
C TYR A 87 -2.54 3.91 1.85
N GLY A 88 -1.57 3.73 2.75
CA GLY A 88 -1.74 2.91 3.94
C GLY A 88 -2.92 3.36 4.82
N VAL A 89 -3.08 4.68 5.02
CA VAL A 89 -4.25 5.24 5.74
C VAL A 89 -5.56 4.95 4.99
N VAL A 90 -5.56 5.08 3.66
CA VAL A 90 -6.71 4.70 2.82
C VAL A 90 -7.04 3.21 2.98
N GLY A 91 -6.03 2.34 3.07
CA GLY A 91 -6.19 0.90 3.34
C GLY A 91 -6.91 0.63 4.67
N LEU A 92 -6.59 1.38 5.74
CA LEU A 92 -7.30 1.29 7.01
C LEU A 92 -8.76 1.75 6.92
N LEU A 93 -9.02 2.84 6.18
CA LEU A 93 -10.39 3.31 5.94
C LEU A 93 -11.21 2.29 5.15
N ILE A 94 -10.61 1.67 4.13
CA ILE A 94 -11.24 0.59 3.37
C ILE A 94 -11.55 -0.60 4.27
N ALA A 95 -10.59 -1.03 5.11
CA ALA A 95 -10.79 -2.11 6.07
C ALA A 95 -12.00 -1.83 6.98
N TRP A 96 -12.07 -0.63 7.55
CA TRP A 96 -13.19 -0.21 8.38
C TRP A 96 -14.52 -0.22 7.62
N MET A 97 -14.57 0.36 6.42
CA MET A 97 -15.79 0.42 5.62
C MET A 97 -16.28 -0.95 5.15
N ILE A 98 -15.38 -1.89 4.85
CA ILE A 98 -15.75 -3.28 4.56
C ILE A 98 -16.28 -3.94 5.82
N TRP A 99 -15.56 -3.82 6.94
CA TRP A 99 -15.93 -4.48 8.19
C TRP A 99 -17.28 -4.00 8.72
N ALA A 100 -17.47 -2.69 8.84
CA ALA A 100 -18.63 -2.07 9.48
C ALA A 100 -19.83 -1.89 8.55
N HIS A 101 -19.59 -1.76 7.23
CA HIS A 101 -20.65 -1.36 6.29
C HIS A 101 -20.77 -2.25 5.05
N ALA A 102 -19.98 -3.33 4.93
CA ALA A 102 -19.97 -4.21 3.77
C ALA A 102 -19.91 -3.44 2.43
N SER A 103 -19.07 -2.40 2.37
CA SER A 103 -19.08 -1.41 1.30
C SER A 103 -18.36 -1.89 0.02
N TRP A 104 -19.13 -2.06 -1.06
CA TRP A 104 -18.58 -2.27 -2.40
C TRP A 104 -17.76 -1.09 -2.91
N MET A 105 -18.14 0.14 -2.54
CA MET A 105 -17.37 1.32 -2.93
C MET A 105 -15.96 1.28 -2.33
N ALA A 106 -15.85 0.92 -1.05
CA ALA A 106 -14.56 0.76 -0.39
C ALA A 106 -13.71 -0.32 -1.07
N TYR A 107 -14.33 -1.47 -1.40
CA TYR A 107 -13.67 -2.53 -2.16
C TYR A 107 -13.17 -2.04 -3.52
N LEU A 108 -13.98 -1.31 -4.30
CA LEU A 108 -13.58 -0.83 -5.63
C LEU A 108 -12.45 0.21 -5.56
N ILE A 109 -12.46 1.09 -4.54
CA ILE A 109 -11.37 2.02 -4.29
C ILE A 109 -10.09 1.24 -3.96
N GLY A 110 -10.16 0.22 -3.09
CA GLY A 110 -9.02 -0.63 -2.78
C GLY A 110 -8.52 -1.44 -3.98
N LEU A 111 -9.43 -1.94 -4.81
CA LEU A 111 -9.04 -2.66 -6.02
C LEU A 111 -8.30 -1.75 -7.01
N VAL A 112 -8.86 -0.57 -7.29
CA VAL A 112 -8.36 0.30 -8.37
C VAL A 112 -7.24 1.21 -7.90
N ALA A 113 -7.46 2.00 -6.85
CA ALA A 113 -6.50 3.01 -6.43
C ALA A 113 -5.26 2.37 -5.81
N ILE A 114 -5.43 1.43 -4.87
CA ILE A 114 -4.30 0.71 -4.29
C ILE A 114 -3.65 -0.22 -5.32
N GLY A 115 -4.45 -0.86 -6.18
CA GLY A 115 -3.91 -1.68 -7.27
C GLY A 115 -3.00 -0.92 -8.23
N ILE A 116 -3.35 0.33 -8.59
CA ILE A 116 -2.46 1.19 -9.38
C ILE A 116 -1.14 1.43 -8.65
N GLY A 117 -1.19 1.75 -7.35
CA GLY A 117 0.00 1.96 -6.52
C GLY A 117 0.92 0.74 -6.46
N ASP A 118 0.39 -0.42 -6.06
CA ASP A 118 1.16 -1.66 -5.89
C ASP A 118 1.72 -2.15 -7.24
N LEU A 119 0.94 -2.09 -8.32
CA LEU A 119 1.42 -2.51 -9.64
C LEU A 119 2.45 -1.54 -10.21
N ALA A 120 2.32 -0.23 -9.98
CA ALA A 120 3.34 0.73 -10.37
C ALA A 120 4.64 0.51 -9.59
N PHE A 121 4.57 0.24 -8.28
CA PHE A 121 5.73 -0.12 -7.47
C PHE A 121 6.41 -1.41 -7.96
N LEU A 122 5.62 -2.48 -8.17
CA LEU A 122 6.13 -3.75 -8.68
C LEU A 122 6.77 -3.58 -10.06
N PHE A 123 6.15 -2.82 -10.96
CA PHE A 123 6.69 -2.57 -12.29
C PHE A 123 7.97 -1.72 -12.26
N ALA A 124 7.92 -0.56 -11.60
CA ALA A 124 8.98 0.43 -11.69
C ALA A 124 10.19 0.11 -10.83
N LEU A 125 10.02 -0.54 -9.66
CA LEU A 125 11.11 -0.77 -8.70
C LEU A 125 11.49 -2.23 -8.54
N VAL A 126 10.52 -3.15 -8.50
CA VAL A 126 10.80 -4.57 -8.22
C VAL A 126 11.21 -5.33 -9.48
N THR A 127 10.35 -5.35 -10.50
CA THR A 127 10.60 -6.10 -11.76
C THR A 127 11.71 -5.48 -12.61
N SER A 128 11.92 -4.16 -12.52
CA SER A 128 13.06 -3.48 -13.12
C SER A 128 14.40 -3.81 -12.43
N GLY A 129 14.36 -4.46 -11.27
CA GLY A 129 15.54 -4.85 -10.48
C GLY A 129 16.23 -3.69 -9.76
N VAL A 130 15.52 -2.59 -9.49
CA VAL A 130 16.08 -1.45 -8.74
C VAL A 130 16.17 -1.80 -7.25
N ILE A 131 15.06 -2.24 -6.65
CA ILE A 131 15.02 -2.65 -5.25
C ILE A 131 15.31 -4.15 -5.09
N GLU A 132 15.84 -4.52 -3.94
CA GLU A 132 16.12 -5.92 -3.60
C GLU A 132 14.82 -6.73 -3.53
N PHE A 133 14.73 -7.80 -4.32
CA PHE A 133 13.61 -8.73 -4.24
C PHE A 133 13.71 -9.53 -2.94
N SER A 134 12.87 -9.18 -1.97
CA SER A 134 12.82 -9.82 -0.66
C SER A 134 11.38 -10.03 -0.21
N PHE A 135 11.18 -10.91 0.77
CA PHE A 135 9.85 -11.17 1.32
C PHE A 135 9.17 -9.88 1.83
N ALA A 136 9.93 -9.00 2.50
CA ALA A 136 9.40 -7.73 3.01
C ALA A 136 8.87 -6.82 1.89
N VAL A 137 9.55 -6.80 0.73
CA VAL A 137 9.16 -6.01 -0.44
C VAL A 137 7.90 -6.56 -1.11
N VAL A 138 7.75 -7.88 -1.20
CA VAL A 138 6.59 -8.50 -1.89
C VAL A 138 5.39 -8.75 -0.97
N LEU A 139 5.57 -8.68 0.35
CA LEU A 139 4.51 -8.97 1.31
C LEU A 139 3.31 -8.05 1.15
N GLY A 140 3.53 -6.74 0.93
CA GLY A 140 2.46 -5.78 0.68
C GLY A 140 1.58 -6.19 -0.50
N PRO A 141 2.11 -6.24 -1.73
CA PRO A 141 1.35 -6.66 -2.91
C PRO A 141 0.69 -8.04 -2.78
N LEU A 142 1.34 -8.99 -2.10
CA LEU A 142 0.75 -10.30 -1.84
C LEU A 142 -0.49 -10.23 -0.94
N VAL A 143 -0.40 -9.49 0.18
CA VAL A 143 -1.53 -9.31 1.11
C VAL A 143 -2.68 -8.58 0.40
N TRP A 144 -2.38 -7.56 -0.40
CA TRP A 144 -3.38 -6.85 -1.21
C TRP A 144 -4.09 -7.79 -2.18
N PHE A 145 -3.35 -8.60 -2.93
CA PHE A 145 -3.91 -9.52 -3.90
C PHE A 145 -4.89 -10.50 -3.24
N ILE A 146 -4.52 -11.07 -2.09
CA ILE A 146 -5.40 -11.96 -1.34
C ILE A 146 -6.62 -11.21 -0.83
N ALA A 147 -6.46 -9.99 -0.29
CA ALA A 147 -7.57 -9.16 0.16
C ALA A 147 -8.60 -8.91 -0.95
N VAL A 148 -8.12 -8.56 -2.15
CA VAL A 148 -8.94 -8.36 -3.35
C VAL A 148 -9.73 -9.62 -3.70
N VAL A 149 -9.12 -10.80 -3.65
CA VAL A 149 -9.80 -12.05 -4.00
C VAL A 149 -10.86 -12.45 -2.97
N VAL A 150 -10.58 -12.32 -1.68
CA VAL A 150 -11.47 -12.85 -0.63
C VAL A 150 -12.59 -11.88 -0.24
N THR A 151 -12.36 -10.57 -0.27
CA THR A 151 -13.36 -9.56 0.11
C THR A 151 -14.70 -9.73 -0.61
N PRO A 152 -14.78 -9.80 -1.96
CA PRO A 152 -16.06 -9.80 -2.68
C PRO A 152 -16.91 -11.05 -2.41
N ILE A 153 -16.29 -12.17 -1.99
CA ILE A 153 -16.98 -13.41 -1.64
C ILE A 153 -17.91 -13.22 -0.44
N GLY A 154 -17.53 -12.36 0.51
CA GLY A 154 -18.32 -12.08 1.72
C GLY A 154 -19.15 -10.80 1.66
N LEU A 155 -19.13 -10.07 0.54
CA LEU A 155 -19.93 -8.87 0.34
C LEU A 155 -21.35 -9.23 -0.15
N PRO A 156 -22.37 -8.44 0.21
CA PRO A 156 -23.74 -8.65 -0.25
C PRO A 156 -23.86 -8.51 -1.77
N SER A 157 -24.81 -9.24 -2.37
CA SER A 157 -25.04 -9.13 -3.82
C SER A 157 -25.40 -7.71 -4.23
N LEU A 158 -24.71 -7.19 -5.25
CA LEU A 158 -24.99 -5.89 -5.88
C LEU A 158 -26.42 -5.77 -6.44
N ARG A 159 -27.09 -6.90 -6.72
CA ARG A 159 -28.49 -6.90 -7.17
C ARG A 159 -29.48 -6.69 -6.02
N SER A 160 -29.15 -7.16 -4.82
CA SER A 160 -29.99 -7.06 -3.63
C SER A 160 -30.05 -5.65 -3.05
N THR A 161 -29.06 -4.80 -3.32
CA THR A 161 -28.97 -3.42 -2.83
C THR A 161 -29.75 -2.41 -3.69
N ARG A 162 -30.28 -2.81 -4.87
CA ARG A 162 -31.14 -1.95 -5.71
C ARG A 162 -32.63 -2.01 -5.36
N THR A 163 -33.04 -3.01 -4.57
CA THR A 163 -34.45 -3.30 -4.25
C THR A 163 -34.84 -2.96 -2.81
N ALA A 164 -33.97 -2.28 -2.07
CA ALA A 164 -34.18 -1.80 -0.69
C ALA A 164 -34.02 -0.28 -0.63
#